data_AF-A0A0X3PAB4-F1
#
_entry.id   AF-A0A0X3PAB4-F1
#
_cell.length_a   1.000
_cell.length_b   1.000
_cell.length_c   1.000
_cell.angle_alpha   90.00
_cell.angle_beta   90.00
_cell.angle_gamma   90.00
#
_symmetry.space_group_name_H-M   'P 1'
#
loop_
_entity.id
_entity.type
_entity.pdbx_description
1 polymer ?
#
loop_
_entity_poly.entity_id
_entity_poly.type
_entity_poly.pdbx_seq_one_letter_code
_entity_poly.pdbx_strand_id
1 'polypeptide(L)'
;RGSEKPYCDMLCISFFIFTLVCLGAAKGSEDIRVIAFRGETDDATNRFLRSAKVFGYQFHEIDLSQYGRTTEEVPDIVKTNYLRNYLQSLDEDEPNYVLVVDCHSSILLARPLDLLDKASNIGSDIILIEEDKHLGYSQSEAQLLLKGTFAKTELLKLVMAKAKDAKDISRSLVTIQEELGSKVAIDRGSQFFQLVTNTSDELKIRFEYDRGYLQNTHKDTVPVVAIASSNGKRRLNSLGNYIARAWSPETGCQICDEDTLDLSLLPKSMYPIIQMSIFVARPTPFLDRFFQRIAALTYPKDRIHLITHCPVRGQKKYVDTFLQKHASQYRSVEELDGDKYYQLNSGFTLATTKCLEKEECWYFFLVESTAQFTEPEAIERLVSTNRGIVAPMMRRRGLYWSTFWGAVHANGSYERSDDYFDIVEGRKM
;
A
#
# COMPACT_ATOMS: atom_id res chain seq x y z
N ARG A 1 -58.19 18.98 22.97
CA ARG A 1 -57.36 17.76 22.91
C ARG A 1 -57.53 17.21 21.50
N GLY A 2 -56.55 17.11 20.62
CA GLY A 2 -55.12 17.40 20.70
C GLY A 2 -54.62 17.83 19.31
N SER A 3 -53.49 18.53 19.34
CA SER A 3 -52.69 19.06 18.25
C SER A 3 -52.07 17.97 17.37
N GLU A 4 -52.14 18.14 16.05
CA GLU A 4 -51.34 17.37 15.09
C GLU A 4 -50.19 18.21 14.51
N LYS A 5 -49.01 17.57 14.52
CA LYS A 5 -47.79 17.73 13.70
C LYS A 5 -46.74 18.80 14.06
N PRO A 6 -45.56 18.30 14.49
CA PRO A 6 -44.25 18.80 14.09
C PRO A 6 -43.45 17.63 13.46
N TYR A 7 -43.52 17.46 12.14
CA TYR A 7 -42.70 16.45 11.43
C TYR A 7 -41.95 17.01 10.21
N CYS A 8 -42.16 18.29 9.87
CA CYS A 8 -41.51 18.92 8.71
C CYS A 8 -40.15 19.54 9.07
N ASP A 9 -39.97 20.03 10.29
CA ASP A 9 -38.73 20.73 10.69
C ASP A 9 -37.55 19.77 10.93
N MET A 10 -37.81 18.54 11.37
CA MET A 10 -36.75 17.57 11.68
C MET A 10 -36.07 17.02 10.42
N LEU A 11 -36.79 16.90 9.30
CA LEU A 11 -36.23 16.46 8.01
C LEU A 11 -35.37 17.55 7.36
N CYS A 12 -35.78 18.82 7.46
CA CYS A 12 -34.98 19.95 6.98
C CYS A 12 -33.70 20.14 7.81
N ILE A 13 -33.74 19.94 9.13
CA ILE A 13 -32.56 20.03 10.00
C ILE A 13 -31.57 18.89 9.70
N SER A 14 -32.03 17.65 9.48
CA SER A 14 -31.13 16.55 9.07
C SER A 14 -30.49 16.78 7.69
N PHE A 15 -31.21 17.37 6.73
CA PHE A 15 -30.65 17.69 5.41
C PHE A 15 -29.66 18.88 5.47
N PHE A 16 -29.89 19.85 6.36
CA PHE A 16 -28.99 20.99 6.61
C PHE A 16 -27.71 20.55 7.35
N ILE A 17 -27.81 19.61 8.29
CA ILE A 17 -26.64 19.05 8.99
C ILE A 17 -25.81 18.18 8.03
N PHE A 18 -26.45 17.39 7.16
CA PHE A 18 -25.71 16.60 6.16
C PHE A 18 -24.99 17.48 5.13
N THR A 19 -25.62 18.57 4.69
CA THR A 19 -24.97 19.56 3.82
C THR A 19 -23.85 20.34 4.54
N LEU A 20 -24.00 20.71 5.82
CA LEU A 20 -22.90 21.33 6.59
C LEU A 20 -21.71 20.37 6.82
N VAL A 21 -21.97 19.08 7.03
CA VAL A 21 -20.92 18.06 7.19
C VAL A 21 -20.18 17.81 5.87
N CYS A 22 -20.89 17.84 4.73
CA CYS A 22 -20.26 17.80 3.40
C CYS A 22 -19.48 19.09 3.07
N LEU A 23 -19.95 20.27 3.50
CA LEU A 23 -19.22 21.54 3.34
C LEU A 23 -17.96 21.62 4.24
N GLY A 24 -17.92 20.88 5.34
CA GLY A 24 -16.74 20.77 6.20
C GLY A 24 -15.60 19.96 5.58
N ALA A 25 -15.90 19.05 4.65
CA ALA A 25 -14.90 18.22 3.96
C ALA A 25 -14.15 18.97 2.84
N ALA A 26 -14.73 20.05 2.30
CA ALA A 26 -14.15 20.82 1.19
C ALA A 26 -13.31 22.04 1.63
N LYS A 27 -13.38 22.46 2.90
CA LYS A 27 -12.63 23.63 3.38
C LYS A 27 -11.11 23.39 3.27
N GLY A 28 -10.42 24.23 2.51
CA GLY A 28 -8.97 24.16 2.28
C GLY A 28 -8.50 23.14 1.23
N SER A 29 -9.41 22.34 0.66
CA SER A 29 -9.05 21.40 -0.41
C SER A 29 -8.70 22.09 -1.72
N GLU A 30 -9.28 23.27 -1.99
CA GLU A 30 -8.96 24.07 -3.18
C GLU A 30 -7.66 24.87 -2.98
N ASP A 31 -7.27 25.13 -1.72
CA ASP A 31 -6.06 25.89 -1.39
C ASP A 31 -4.76 25.10 -1.60
N ILE A 32 -4.81 23.76 -1.50
CA ILE A 32 -3.64 22.89 -1.65
C ILE A 32 -3.84 21.94 -2.83
N ARG A 33 -2.87 21.91 -3.75
CA ARG A 33 -2.74 20.83 -4.74
C ARG A 33 -1.52 19.97 -4.47
N VAL A 34 -1.73 18.66 -4.39
CA VAL A 34 -0.64 17.69 -4.28
C VAL A 34 -0.10 17.40 -5.67
N ILE A 35 1.21 17.59 -5.87
CA ILE A 35 1.91 17.27 -7.12
C ILE A 35 2.77 16.05 -6.83
N ALA A 36 2.41 14.92 -7.44
CA ALA A 36 2.99 13.65 -7.06
C ALA A 36 3.73 13.02 -8.25
N PHE A 37 5.03 12.78 -8.09
CA PHE A 37 5.81 12.07 -9.09
C PHE A 37 5.46 10.58 -9.07
N ARG A 38 5.22 9.98 -10.25
CA ARG A 38 4.90 8.56 -10.38
C ARG A 38 5.76 7.90 -11.46
N GLY A 39 6.42 6.78 -11.14
CA GLY A 39 6.93 5.82 -12.12
C GLY A 39 5.80 4.97 -12.72
N GLU A 40 5.97 3.66 -12.83
CA GLU A 40 4.86 2.73 -13.12
C GLU A 40 3.85 2.69 -11.95
N THR A 41 2.61 2.30 -12.24
CA THR A 41 1.59 2.07 -11.21
C THR A 41 1.86 0.76 -10.48
N ASP A 42 1.88 0.81 -9.15
CA ASP A 42 2.02 -0.33 -8.26
C ASP A 42 1.26 -0.12 -6.93
N ASP A 43 1.38 -1.08 -6.00
CA ASP A 43 0.74 -1.03 -4.69
C ASP A 43 1.16 0.19 -3.85
N ALA A 44 2.39 0.70 -4.00
CA ALA A 44 2.85 1.87 -3.26
C ALA A 44 2.18 3.14 -3.79
N THR A 45 2.09 3.29 -5.11
CA THR A 45 1.35 4.40 -5.74
C THR A 45 -0.13 4.34 -5.39
N ASN A 46 -0.76 3.17 -5.43
CA ASN A 46 -2.16 2.98 -5.03
C ASN A 46 -2.40 3.34 -3.56
N ARG A 47 -1.48 2.97 -2.67
CA ARG A 47 -1.53 3.36 -1.25
C ARG A 47 -1.46 4.89 -1.07
N PHE A 48 -0.57 5.56 -1.79
CA PHE A 48 -0.48 7.02 -1.75
C PHE A 48 -1.79 7.65 -2.24
N LEU A 49 -2.30 7.22 -3.40
CA LEU A 49 -3.55 7.71 -3.97
C LEU A 49 -4.75 7.48 -3.05
N ARG A 50 -4.82 6.32 -2.39
CA ARG A 50 -5.80 6.04 -1.37
C ARG A 50 -5.71 7.06 -0.23
N SER A 51 -4.51 7.33 0.28
CA SER A 51 -4.34 8.33 1.34
C SER A 51 -4.81 9.72 0.93
N ALA A 52 -4.56 10.13 -0.33
CA ALA A 52 -5.05 11.39 -0.88
C ALA A 52 -6.59 11.44 -0.93
N LYS A 53 -7.23 10.37 -1.40
CA LYS A 53 -8.70 10.25 -1.44
C LYS A 53 -9.31 10.27 -0.03
N VAL A 54 -8.73 9.53 0.91
CA VAL A 54 -9.19 9.44 2.31
C VAL A 54 -9.23 10.82 2.98
N PHE A 55 -8.26 11.68 2.68
CA PHE A 55 -8.16 13.01 3.27
C PHE A 55 -8.72 14.14 2.40
N GLY A 56 -9.29 13.81 1.23
CA GLY A 56 -9.94 14.78 0.34
C GLY A 56 -8.97 15.72 -0.37
N TYR A 57 -7.81 15.25 -0.80
CA TYR A 57 -6.87 16.08 -1.57
C TYR A 57 -7.22 16.13 -3.05
N GLN A 58 -7.08 17.32 -3.64
CA GLN A 58 -6.83 17.44 -5.08
C GLN A 58 -5.37 17.10 -5.36
N PHE A 59 -5.12 16.24 -6.34
CA PHE A 59 -3.77 15.87 -6.74
C PHE A 59 -3.60 15.83 -8.25
N HIS A 60 -2.37 16.03 -8.69
CA HIS A 60 -1.93 15.86 -10.06
C HIS A 60 -0.72 14.92 -10.06
N GLU A 61 -0.82 13.84 -10.83
CA GLU A 61 0.27 12.89 -11.01
C GLU A 61 1.13 13.30 -12.22
N ILE A 62 2.41 13.53 -11.98
CA ILE A 62 3.41 13.65 -13.04
C ILE A 62 3.87 12.24 -13.39
N ASP A 63 3.39 11.73 -14.53
CA ASP A 63 3.77 10.39 -15.03
C ASP A 63 5.17 10.42 -15.63
N LEU A 64 6.05 9.62 -15.03
CA LEU A 64 7.46 9.45 -15.38
C LEU A 64 7.78 7.97 -15.68
N SER A 65 6.77 7.12 -15.88
CA SER A 65 6.93 5.68 -16.13
C SER A 65 7.86 5.36 -17.31
N GLN A 66 7.90 6.22 -18.34
CA GLN A 66 8.82 6.05 -19.47
C GLN A 66 10.31 6.20 -19.12
N TYR A 67 10.64 6.79 -17.96
CA TYR A 67 12.01 7.02 -17.51
C TYR A 67 12.48 6.07 -16.41
N GLY A 68 11.56 5.32 -15.80
CA GLY A 68 11.88 4.41 -14.70
C GLY A 68 10.63 3.80 -14.10
N ARG A 69 10.77 2.56 -13.59
CA ARG A 69 9.68 1.87 -12.90
C ARG A 69 9.31 2.59 -11.61
N THR A 70 10.31 3.12 -10.92
CA THR A 70 10.13 3.98 -9.74
C THR A 70 10.78 5.34 -9.98
N THR A 71 10.36 6.35 -9.21
CA THR A 71 10.89 7.73 -9.27
C THR A 71 12.35 7.85 -8.81
N GLU A 72 12.88 6.84 -8.11
CA GLU A 72 14.30 6.74 -7.74
C GLU A 72 15.19 6.48 -8.96
N GLU A 73 14.68 5.79 -9.98
CA GLU A 73 15.38 5.54 -11.24
C GLU A 73 15.36 6.78 -12.16
N VAL A 74 14.44 7.71 -11.92
CA VAL A 74 14.24 8.88 -12.79
C VAL A 74 15.25 9.98 -12.44
N PRO A 75 16.03 10.48 -13.43
CA PRO A 75 16.99 11.56 -13.19
C PRO A 75 16.33 12.83 -12.65
N ASP A 76 16.98 13.51 -11.70
CA ASP A 76 16.47 14.73 -11.07
C ASP A 76 16.20 15.86 -12.08
N ILE A 77 16.97 15.93 -13.17
CA ILE A 77 16.74 16.89 -14.25
C ILE A 77 15.39 16.67 -14.96
N VAL A 78 14.98 15.41 -15.12
CA VAL A 78 13.69 15.06 -15.72
C VAL A 78 12.58 15.49 -14.77
N LYS A 79 12.63 15.08 -13.49
CA LYS A 79 11.65 15.48 -12.47
C LYS A 79 11.51 17.00 -12.37
N THR A 80 12.63 17.72 -12.37
CA THR A 80 12.66 19.19 -12.33
C THR A 80 11.96 19.82 -13.54
N ASN A 81 12.22 19.31 -14.75
CA ASN A 81 11.61 19.84 -15.97
C ASN A 81 10.10 19.63 -16.00
N TYR A 82 9.62 18.44 -15.64
CA TYR A 82 8.19 18.15 -15.60
C TYR A 82 7.48 18.97 -14.52
N LEU A 83 8.07 19.09 -13.32
CA LEU A 83 7.53 19.94 -12.26
C LEU A 83 7.45 21.40 -12.70
N ARG A 84 8.51 21.93 -13.32
CA ARG A 84 8.52 23.30 -13.84
C ARG A 84 7.40 23.52 -14.85
N ASN A 85 7.28 22.63 -15.84
CA ASN A 85 6.28 22.75 -16.89
C ASN A 85 4.86 22.70 -16.32
N TYR A 86 4.61 21.79 -15.37
CA TYR A 86 3.30 21.69 -14.71
C TYR A 86 2.97 22.95 -13.91
N LEU A 87 3.90 23.42 -13.07
CA LEU A 87 3.70 24.65 -12.29
C LEU A 87 3.42 25.85 -13.22
N GLN A 88 4.13 25.97 -14.34
CA GLN A 88 3.90 27.03 -15.32
C GLN A 88 2.55 26.95 -16.05
N SER A 89 1.90 25.78 -16.06
CA SER A 89 0.59 25.58 -16.66
C SER A 89 -0.59 25.90 -15.72
N LEU A 90 -0.32 26.27 -14.46
CA LEU A 90 -1.36 26.67 -13.51
C LEU A 90 -1.79 28.12 -13.78
N ASP A 91 -3.02 28.30 -14.29
CA ASP A 91 -3.65 29.59 -14.62
C ASP A 91 -4.87 29.88 -13.70
N GLU A 92 -6.12 29.78 -14.22
CA GLU A 92 -7.34 30.31 -13.55
C GLU A 92 -7.77 29.58 -12.27
N ASP A 93 -7.32 28.34 -12.05
CA ASP A 93 -7.59 27.52 -10.85
C ASP A 93 -6.30 27.17 -10.08
N GLU A 94 -5.41 28.15 -9.98
CA GLU A 94 -4.16 28.00 -9.26
C GLU A 94 -4.40 27.87 -7.74
N PRO A 95 -3.90 26.79 -7.11
CA PRO A 95 -3.94 26.66 -5.66
C PRO A 95 -2.99 27.66 -4.99
N ASN A 96 -3.33 28.14 -3.80
CA ASN A 96 -2.43 28.99 -3.00
C ASN A 96 -1.13 28.26 -2.60
N TYR A 97 -1.21 26.96 -2.40
CA TYR A 97 -0.12 26.11 -1.96
C TYR A 97 -0.03 24.81 -2.76
N VAL A 98 1.18 24.28 -2.83
CA VAL A 98 1.47 22.98 -3.45
C VAL A 98 2.25 22.09 -2.50
N LEU A 99 1.95 20.80 -2.55
CA LEU A 99 2.69 19.74 -1.88
C LEU A 99 3.33 18.83 -2.93
N VAL A 100 4.65 18.93 -3.11
CA VAL A 100 5.42 18.09 -4.03
C VAL A 100 5.93 16.86 -3.27
N VAL A 101 5.60 15.66 -3.76
CA VAL A 101 5.98 14.38 -3.15
C VAL A 101 6.22 13.30 -4.19
N ASP A 102 6.83 12.20 -3.76
CA ASP A 102 6.96 10.97 -4.54
C ASP A 102 5.91 9.93 -4.13
N CYS A 103 5.05 9.50 -5.06
CA CYS A 103 3.99 8.51 -4.81
C CYS A 103 4.52 7.17 -4.30
N HIS A 104 5.72 6.76 -4.74
CA HIS A 104 6.29 5.45 -4.43
C HIS A 104 6.77 5.34 -2.98
N SER A 105 6.98 6.47 -2.32
CA SER A 105 7.59 6.54 -0.99
C SER A 105 6.78 7.33 0.03
N SER A 106 5.59 7.83 -0.33
CA SER A 106 4.84 8.76 0.54
C SER A 106 3.47 8.23 0.99
N ILE A 107 3.00 8.71 2.15
CA ILE A 107 1.63 8.56 2.64
C ILE A 107 1.20 9.89 3.25
N LEU A 108 0.05 10.41 2.84
CA LEU A 108 -0.58 11.57 3.46
C LEU A 108 -1.28 11.13 4.75
N LEU A 109 -1.11 11.87 5.84
CA LEU A 109 -1.54 11.46 7.19
C LEU A 109 -2.67 12.30 7.78
N ALA A 110 -3.00 13.43 7.14
CA ALA A 110 -3.93 14.42 7.64
C ALA A 110 -4.61 15.20 6.50
N ARG A 111 -5.63 16.00 6.82
CA ARG A 111 -6.41 16.78 5.84
C ARG A 111 -5.67 18.05 5.42
N PRO A 112 -6.02 18.67 4.28
CA PRO A 112 -5.40 19.92 3.81
C PRO A 112 -5.27 21.01 4.89
N LEU A 113 -6.31 21.26 5.68
CA LEU A 113 -6.26 22.25 6.76
C LEU A 113 -5.19 21.94 7.81
N ASP A 114 -5.00 20.66 8.14
CA ASP A 114 -4.00 20.25 9.13
C ASP A 114 -2.58 20.55 8.61
N LEU A 115 -2.35 20.52 7.29
CA LEU A 115 -1.07 20.93 6.66
C LEU A 115 -0.88 22.44 6.76
N LEU A 116 -1.92 23.22 6.46
CA LEU A 116 -1.85 24.68 6.57
C LEU A 116 -1.55 25.11 8.01
N ASP A 117 -2.18 24.48 9.00
CA ASP A 117 -1.92 24.74 10.42
C ASP A 117 -0.47 24.41 10.79
N LYS A 118 0.08 23.29 10.31
CA LYS A 118 1.50 22.94 10.53
C LYS A 118 2.45 23.93 9.86
N ALA A 119 2.17 24.31 8.61
CA ALA A 119 3.00 25.27 7.88
C ALA A 119 2.98 26.65 8.55
N SER A 120 1.81 27.10 9.01
CA SER A 120 1.66 28.36 9.77
C SER A 120 2.46 28.36 11.07
N ASN A 121 2.43 27.24 11.82
CA ASN A 121 3.21 27.08 13.05
C ASN A 121 4.73 27.08 12.81
N ILE A 122 5.18 26.50 11.70
CA ILE A 122 6.59 26.55 11.28
C ILE A 122 6.97 27.98 10.82
N GLY A 123 5.99 28.77 10.37
CA GLY A 123 6.18 30.17 9.98
C GLY A 123 7.07 30.34 8.75
N SER A 124 7.07 29.35 7.84
CA SER A 124 7.89 29.32 6.62
C SER A 124 7.02 29.23 5.36
N ASP A 125 7.48 29.85 4.28
CA ASP A 125 6.75 29.88 2.99
C ASP A 125 7.07 28.68 2.10
N ILE A 126 8.26 28.10 2.27
CA ILE A 126 8.71 26.85 1.65
C ILE A 126 9.28 25.96 2.75
N ILE A 127 8.81 24.73 2.83
CA ILE A 127 9.23 23.72 3.79
C ILE A 127 9.72 22.51 3.01
N LEU A 128 11.00 22.17 3.18
CA LEU A 128 11.64 21.00 2.60
C LEU A 128 11.74 19.88 3.65
N ILE A 129 11.62 18.63 3.22
CA ILE A 129 11.93 17.47 4.06
C ILE A 129 13.40 17.50 4.54
N GLU A 130 13.68 16.92 5.70
CA GLU A 130 15.05 16.74 6.21
C GLU A 130 15.89 15.75 5.39
N GLU A 131 17.22 15.94 5.45
CA GLU A 131 18.19 15.02 4.86
C GLU A 131 18.22 13.67 5.60
N ASP A 132 18.34 12.59 4.84
CA ASP A 132 18.68 11.27 5.38
C ASP A 132 20.17 11.19 5.66
N LYS A 133 20.53 11.42 6.93
CA LYS A 133 21.91 11.38 7.42
C LYS A 133 22.57 10.00 7.28
N HIS A 134 21.82 8.94 6.98
CA HIS A 134 22.36 7.59 6.84
C HIS A 134 22.81 7.24 5.42
N LEU A 135 22.55 8.10 4.43
CA LEU A 135 22.93 7.84 3.03
C LEU A 135 24.45 7.90 2.77
N GLY A 136 25.26 8.31 3.74
CA GLY A 136 26.72 8.38 3.59
C GLY A 136 27.20 9.51 2.67
N TYR A 137 26.27 10.30 2.12
CA TYR A 137 26.50 11.54 1.38
C TYR A 137 25.44 12.58 1.77
N SER A 138 25.76 13.87 1.63
CA SER A 138 24.78 14.95 1.85
C SER A 138 23.90 15.13 0.62
N GLN A 139 22.61 15.28 0.84
CA GLN A 139 21.64 15.47 -0.22
C GLN A 139 21.53 16.95 -0.57
N SER A 140 21.42 17.27 -1.85
CA SER A 140 21.20 18.66 -2.27
C SER A 140 19.78 19.11 -1.96
N GLU A 141 19.55 20.43 -1.84
CA GLU A 141 18.19 20.97 -1.63
C GLU A 141 17.26 20.63 -2.80
N ALA A 142 17.80 20.41 -4.01
CA ALA A 142 17.05 19.86 -5.14
C ALA A 142 16.49 18.47 -4.85
N GLN A 143 17.31 17.58 -4.30
CA GLN A 143 16.90 16.23 -3.94
C GLN A 143 15.86 16.24 -2.82
N LEU A 144 16.04 17.11 -1.82
CA LEU A 144 15.03 17.32 -0.77
C LEU A 144 13.73 17.84 -1.37
N LEU A 145 13.83 18.83 -2.27
CA LEU A 145 12.68 19.46 -2.88
C LEU A 145 11.82 18.46 -3.64
N LEU A 146 12.46 17.68 -4.50
CA LEU A 146 11.82 16.66 -5.33
C LEU A 146 11.30 15.47 -4.52
N LYS A 147 11.80 15.27 -3.30
CA LYS A 147 11.37 14.20 -2.40
C LYS A 147 10.16 14.62 -1.57
N GLY A 148 10.15 15.84 -1.02
CA GLY A 148 9.08 16.35 -0.18
C GLY A 148 9.18 17.86 0.05
N THR A 149 8.25 18.62 -0.53
CA THR A 149 8.16 20.08 -0.38
C THR A 149 6.74 20.54 -0.19
N PHE A 150 6.51 21.40 0.79
CA PHE A 150 5.31 22.20 0.88
C PHE A 150 5.67 23.67 0.61
N ALA A 151 4.97 24.34 -0.29
CA ALA A 151 5.31 25.71 -0.67
C ALA A 151 4.09 26.53 -1.08
N LYS A 152 4.18 27.85 -0.91
CA LYS A 152 3.35 28.80 -1.68
C LYS A 152 3.62 28.60 -3.17
N THR A 153 2.56 28.44 -3.96
CA THR A 153 2.68 28.06 -5.38
C THR A 153 3.51 29.07 -6.17
N GLU A 154 3.23 30.35 -6.00
CA GLU A 154 3.95 31.46 -6.64
C GLU A 154 5.46 31.44 -6.35
N LEU A 155 5.86 31.13 -5.11
CA LEU A 155 7.28 31.07 -4.78
C LEU A 155 7.95 29.85 -5.42
N LEU A 156 7.28 28.70 -5.44
CA LEU A 156 7.84 27.51 -6.09
C LEU A 156 7.95 27.69 -7.60
N LYS A 157 6.95 28.33 -8.24
CA LYS A 157 7.01 28.76 -9.66
C LYS A 157 8.27 29.59 -9.92
N LEU A 158 8.52 30.61 -9.10
CA LEU A 158 9.69 31.48 -9.25
C LEU A 158 11.02 30.75 -9.05
N VAL A 159 11.11 29.87 -8.04
CA VAL A 159 12.29 29.02 -7.82
C VAL A 159 12.56 28.16 -9.05
N MET A 160 11.53 27.50 -9.59
CA MET A 160 11.67 26.64 -10.77
C MET A 160 11.98 27.42 -12.04
N ALA A 161 11.46 28.65 -12.19
CA ALA A 161 11.73 29.52 -13.34
C ALA A 161 13.17 30.05 -13.34
N LYS A 162 13.75 30.36 -12.16
CA LYS A 162 15.14 30.82 -12.03
C LYS A 162 16.17 29.68 -12.14
N ALA A 163 15.79 28.45 -11.82
CA ALA A 163 16.70 27.30 -11.88
C ALA A 163 16.84 26.79 -13.32
N LYS A 164 18.07 26.77 -13.88
CA LYS A 164 18.30 26.22 -15.23
C LYS A 164 18.22 24.70 -15.23
N ASP A 165 18.73 24.08 -14.18
CA ASP A 165 18.69 22.63 -13.94
C ASP A 165 18.50 22.32 -12.44
N ALA A 166 18.49 21.05 -12.08
CA ALA A 166 18.34 20.61 -10.70
C ALA A 166 19.43 21.15 -9.77
N LYS A 167 20.68 21.33 -10.24
CA LYS A 167 21.80 21.82 -9.42
C LYS A 167 21.67 23.30 -9.08
N ASP A 168 20.95 24.05 -9.91
CA ASP A 168 20.69 25.47 -9.72
C ASP A 168 19.58 25.78 -8.70
N ILE A 169 18.77 24.79 -8.31
CA ILE A 169 17.63 24.98 -7.38
C ILE A 169 18.08 25.63 -6.07
N SER A 170 19.21 25.18 -5.50
CA SER A 170 19.77 25.76 -4.27
C SER A 170 20.04 27.26 -4.41
N ARG A 171 20.67 27.66 -5.51
CA ARG A 171 20.93 29.08 -5.79
C ARG A 171 19.62 29.84 -5.98
N SER A 172 18.64 29.28 -6.67
CA SER A 172 17.33 29.90 -6.87
C SER A 172 16.56 30.09 -5.55
N LEU A 173 16.63 29.14 -4.62
CA LEU A 173 16.07 29.28 -3.27
C LEU A 173 16.73 30.44 -2.51
N VAL A 174 18.06 30.56 -2.55
CA VAL A 174 18.78 31.68 -1.92
C VAL A 174 18.36 33.02 -2.53
N THR A 175 18.34 33.11 -3.87
CA THR A 175 17.93 34.32 -4.58
C THR A 175 16.51 34.77 -4.19
N ILE A 176 15.56 33.84 -4.08
CA ILE A 176 14.17 34.15 -3.71
C ILE A 176 14.03 34.57 -2.24
N GLN A 177 14.88 34.05 -1.35
CA GLN A 177 14.95 34.54 0.03
C GLN A 177 15.48 35.98 0.09
N GLU A 178 16.55 36.29 -0.66
CA GLU A 178 17.16 37.61 -0.68
C GLU A 178 16.28 38.68 -1.36
N GLU A 179 15.67 38.35 -2.50
CA GLU A 179 14.87 39.31 -3.28
C GLU A 179 13.49 39.59 -2.68
N LEU A 180 12.84 38.56 -2.09
CA LEU A 180 11.44 38.66 -1.65
C LEU A 180 11.26 38.60 -0.13
N GLY A 181 12.34 38.37 0.64
CA GLY A 181 12.25 38.17 2.09
C GLY A 181 11.48 36.91 2.48
N SER A 182 11.36 35.95 1.56
CA SER A 182 10.67 34.68 1.79
C SER A 182 11.43 33.81 2.79
N LYS A 183 10.70 32.92 3.48
CA LYS A 183 11.28 32.00 4.47
C LYS A 183 11.30 30.58 3.94
N VAL A 184 12.50 30.03 3.78
CA VAL A 184 12.71 28.63 3.42
C VAL A 184 13.23 27.89 4.65
N ALA A 185 12.61 26.75 4.98
CA ALA A 185 13.03 25.92 6.09
C ALA A 185 13.18 24.45 5.67
N ILE A 186 14.15 23.78 6.29
CA ILE A 186 14.26 22.32 6.28
C ILE A 186 13.61 21.81 7.57
N ASP A 187 12.62 20.92 7.47
CA ASP A 187 11.86 20.39 8.61
C ASP A 187 12.64 19.33 9.40
N ARG A 188 13.70 19.77 10.07
CA ARG A 188 14.53 18.92 10.97
C ARG A 188 13.77 18.48 12.21
N GLY A 189 12.67 19.15 12.55
CA GLY A 189 11.83 18.82 13.71
C GLY A 189 10.81 17.71 13.43
N SER A 190 10.66 17.29 12.16
CA SER A 190 9.57 16.42 11.72
C SER A 190 8.20 16.91 12.17
N GLN A 191 7.98 18.23 12.10
CA GLN A 191 6.70 18.84 12.47
C GLN A 191 5.67 18.69 11.34
N PHE A 192 6.15 18.73 10.10
CA PHE A 192 5.37 18.61 8.87
C PHE A 192 5.62 17.26 8.19
N PHE A 193 6.87 16.99 7.83
CA PHE A 193 7.32 15.77 7.16
C PHE A 193 7.95 14.81 8.15
N GLN A 194 7.61 13.53 8.04
CA GLN A 194 8.34 12.46 8.70
C GLN A 194 9.14 11.67 7.69
N LEU A 195 10.47 11.80 7.76
CA LEU A 195 11.37 10.89 7.07
C LEU A 195 11.37 9.53 7.79
N VAL A 196 10.93 8.48 7.10
CA VAL A 196 10.91 7.11 7.63
C VAL A 196 12.12 6.36 7.12
N THR A 197 12.99 5.89 8.01
CA THR A 197 14.14 5.04 7.71
C THR A 197 13.95 3.65 8.31
N ASN A 198 14.90 2.74 8.05
CA ASN A 198 14.91 1.43 8.69
C ASN A 198 15.29 1.47 10.19
N THR A 199 15.74 2.61 10.71
CA THR A 199 16.15 2.81 12.11
C THR A 199 15.17 3.67 12.92
N SER A 200 14.02 4.03 12.32
CA SER A 200 13.01 4.89 12.94
C SER A 200 12.13 4.15 13.97
N ASP A 201 12.74 3.61 15.03
CA ASP A 201 12.06 2.86 16.10
C ASP A 201 11.20 3.75 17.00
N GLU A 202 11.50 5.05 17.04
CA GLU A 202 10.76 6.10 17.74
C GLU A 202 9.39 6.40 17.13
N LEU A 203 9.13 5.89 15.91
CA LEU A 203 7.84 6.07 15.26
C LEU A 203 6.84 5.07 15.82
N LYS A 204 5.78 5.61 16.44
CA LYS A 204 4.70 4.82 17.03
C LYS A 204 3.38 5.19 16.39
N ILE A 205 2.55 4.17 16.17
CA ILE A 205 1.15 4.37 15.83
C ILE A 205 0.36 4.60 17.12
N ARG A 206 -0.44 5.65 17.11
CA ARG A 206 -1.44 5.96 18.13
C ARG A 206 -2.82 5.92 17.49
N PHE A 207 -3.84 5.77 18.31
CA PHE A 207 -5.21 5.62 17.84
C PHE A 207 -6.10 6.66 18.50
N GLU A 208 -6.99 7.23 17.70
CA GLU A 208 -8.07 8.09 18.13
C GLU A 208 -9.31 7.65 17.36
N TYR A 209 -10.26 7.01 18.06
CA TYR A 209 -11.45 6.41 17.49
C TYR A 209 -11.15 5.49 16.29
N ASP A 210 -11.65 5.87 15.11
CA ASP A 210 -11.53 5.19 13.83
C ASP A 210 -10.23 5.49 13.07
N ARG A 211 -9.30 6.22 13.68
CA ARG A 211 -8.08 6.73 13.04
C ARG A 211 -6.82 6.28 13.77
N GLY A 212 -5.93 5.60 13.04
CA GLY A 212 -4.52 5.52 13.38
C GLY A 212 -3.74 6.77 12.92
N TYR A 213 -2.88 7.31 13.78
CA TYR A 213 -1.97 8.42 13.45
C TYR A 213 -0.52 8.11 13.86
N LEU A 214 0.43 8.69 13.14
CA LEU A 214 1.85 8.53 13.37
C LEU A 214 2.33 9.56 14.40
N GLN A 215 3.08 9.12 15.42
CA GLN A 215 3.76 9.99 16.37
C GLN A 215 5.26 9.70 16.33
N ASN A 216 6.06 10.76 16.23
CA ASN A 216 7.49 10.70 16.52
C ASN A 216 7.69 10.95 18.01
N THR A 217 7.98 9.90 18.79
CA THR A 217 8.10 10.04 20.25
C THR A 217 9.41 10.69 20.68
N HIS A 218 10.42 10.74 19.81
CA HIS A 218 11.70 11.37 20.12
C HIS A 218 11.62 12.88 19.97
N LYS A 219 10.98 13.36 18.90
CA LYS A 219 10.80 14.79 18.60
C LYS A 219 9.52 15.38 19.21
N ASP A 220 8.67 14.54 19.79
CA ASP A 220 7.34 14.88 20.30
C ASP A 220 6.46 15.59 19.25
N THR A 221 6.41 15.00 18.05
CA THR A 221 5.64 15.54 16.92
C THR A 221 4.64 14.55 16.37
N VAL A 222 3.57 15.12 15.79
CA VAL A 222 2.59 14.41 14.95
C VAL A 222 2.71 15.00 13.54
N PRO A 223 3.47 14.34 12.64
CA PRO A 223 3.67 14.77 11.26
C PRO A 223 2.39 14.59 10.43
N VAL A 224 2.33 15.29 9.30
CA VAL A 224 1.18 15.27 8.39
C VAL A 224 1.46 14.57 7.06
N VAL A 225 2.73 14.34 6.73
CA VAL A 225 3.17 13.54 5.58
C VAL A 225 4.29 12.61 6.02
N ALA A 226 4.20 11.32 5.73
CA ALA A 226 5.30 10.37 5.91
C ALA A 226 5.95 10.07 4.56
N ILE A 227 7.29 10.10 4.50
CA ILE A 227 8.08 9.85 3.30
C ILE A 227 9.22 8.89 3.65
N ALA A 228 9.28 7.74 2.99
CA ALA A 228 10.34 6.78 3.18
C ALA A 228 11.66 7.23 2.54
N SER A 229 12.78 6.94 3.22
CA SER A 229 14.06 6.80 2.53
C SER A 229 14.09 5.51 1.71
N SER A 230 15.13 5.37 0.87
CA SER A 230 15.34 4.16 0.07
C SER A 230 15.37 2.88 0.91
N ASN A 231 15.94 2.93 2.12
CA ASN A 231 15.98 1.79 3.06
C ASN A 231 14.75 1.70 3.99
N GLY A 232 13.92 2.75 4.06
CA GLY A 232 12.77 2.85 4.97
C GLY A 232 11.44 2.32 4.43
N LYS A 233 11.37 1.94 3.15
CA LYS A 233 10.11 1.50 2.50
C LYS A 233 9.40 0.37 3.25
N ARG A 234 10.14 -0.62 3.78
CA ARG A 234 9.55 -1.71 4.58
C ARG A 234 8.93 -1.22 5.89
N ARG A 235 9.59 -0.26 6.56
CA ARG A 235 9.04 0.35 7.78
C ARG A 235 7.79 1.16 7.45
N LEU A 236 7.80 1.90 6.34
CA LEU A 236 6.62 2.62 5.86
C LEU A 236 5.46 1.66 5.52
N ASN A 237 5.73 0.49 4.94
CA ASN A 237 4.70 -0.53 4.71
C ASN A 237 4.06 -0.99 6.03
N SER A 238 4.87 -1.27 7.06
CA SER A 238 4.37 -1.67 8.39
C SER A 238 3.52 -0.57 9.04
N LEU A 239 3.96 0.68 8.99
CA LEU A 239 3.18 1.83 9.49
C LEU A 239 1.89 2.03 8.68
N GLY A 240 1.98 1.86 7.36
CA GLY A 240 0.91 1.98 6.38
C GLY A 240 -0.29 1.07 6.63
N ASN A 241 -0.10 -0.04 7.35
CA ASN A 241 -1.19 -0.94 7.74
C ASN A 241 -2.19 -0.30 8.73
N TYR A 242 -1.82 0.81 9.37
CA TYR A 242 -2.62 1.42 10.44
C TYR A 242 -3.03 2.88 10.19
N ILE A 243 -2.22 3.62 9.46
CA ILE A 243 -2.46 5.05 9.16
C ILE A 243 -3.38 5.24 7.96
N ALA A 244 -3.81 6.48 7.73
CA ALA A 244 -4.73 6.83 6.66
C ALA A 244 -6.03 5.98 6.70
N ARG A 245 -6.57 5.76 7.91
CA ARG A 245 -7.79 4.97 8.13
C ARG A 245 -7.69 3.57 7.52
N ALA A 246 -6.56 2.89 7.72
CA ALA A 246 -6.37 1.52 7.26
C ALA A 246 -6.84 0.51 8.31
N TRP A 247 -6.50 0.73 9.58
CA TRP A 247 -6.90 -0.12 10.70
C TRP A 247 -6.99 0.68 12.01
N SER A 248 -7.98 0.38 12.84
CA SER A 248 -8.07 0.90 14.22
C SER A 248 -8.64 -0.16 15.18
N PRO A 249 -8.40 -0.04 16.50
CA PRO A 249 -9.02 -0.94 17.48
C PRO A 249 -10.56 -0.90 17.49
N GLU A 250 -11.16 0.25 17.14
CA GLU A 250 -12.61 0.42 17.19
C GLU A 250 -13.32 -0.11 15.93
N THR A 251 -12.69 0.03 14.77
CA THR A 251 -13.31 -0.31 13.48
C THR A 251 -12.71 -1.52 12.79
N GLY A 252 -11.60 -2.08 13.29
CA GLY A 252 -10.84 -3.13 12.62
C GLY A 252 -10.22 -2.64 11.31
N CYS A 253 -9.94 -3.57 10.39
CA CYS A 253 -9.39 -3.28 9.07
C CYS A 253 -10.40 -2.61 8.14
N GLN A 254 -10.26 -1.31 7.93
CA GLN A 254 -11.11 -0.50 7.05
C GLN A 254 -10.72 -0.68 5.57
N ILE A 255 -9.42 -0.86 5.28
CA ILE A 255 -8.92 -1.07 3.91
C ILE A 255 -9.25 -2.45 3.35
N CYS A 256 -9.61 -3.42 4.21
CA CYS A 256 -9.88 -4.79 3.79
C CYS A 256 -11.15 -4.91 2.94
N ASP A 257 -12.11 -3.99 3.13
CA ASP A 257 -13.38 -3.96 2.41
C ASP A 257 -13.32 -3.07 1.14
N GLU A 258 -12.16 -2.49 0.84
CA GLU A 258 -11.94 -1.65 -0.34
C GLU A 258 -11.47 -2.47 -1.54
N ASP A 259 -11.94 -2.08 -2.73
CA ASP A 259 -11.58 -2.68 -4.03
C ASP A 259 -11.75 -4.21 -4.08
N THR A 260 -12.68 -4.77 -3.31
CA THR A 260 -12.96 -6.21 -3.26
C THR A 260 -13.74 -6.69 -4.48
N LEU A 261 -13.52 -7.94 -4.88
CA LEU A 261 -14.35 -8.62 -5.88
C LEU A 261 -15.53 -9.32 -5.18
N ASP A 262 -16.75 -8.83 -5.41
CA ASP A 262 -17.94 -9.47 -4.86
C ASP A 262 -18.39 -10.69 -5.70
N LEU A 263 -17.88 -11.86 -5.32
CA LEU A 263 -18.24 -13.14 -5.94
C LEU A 263 -19.72 -13.53 -5.71
N SER A 264 -20.44 -12.91 -4.77
CA SER A 264 -21.85 -13.22 -4.53
C SER A 264 -22.77 -12.68 -5.64
N LEU A 265 -22.32 -11.65 -6.35
CA LEU A 265 -23.01 -11.06 -7.49
C LEU A 265 -22.77 -11.82 -8.81
N LEU A 266 -21.85 -12.79 -8.81
CA LEU A 266 -21.48 -13.55 -10.00
C LEU A 266 -22.05 -14.98 -9.91
N PRO A 267 -22.60 -15.53 -11.00
CA PRO A 267 -22.85 -16.96 -11.06
C PRO A 267 -21.50 -17.71 -11.00
N LYS A 268 -21.49 -18.90 -10.38
CA LYS A 268 -20.27 -19.73 -10.23
C LYS A 268 -19.54 -19.99 -11.56
N SER A 269 -20.25 -20.05 -12.68
CA SER A 269 -19.69 -20.20 -14.03
C SER A 269 -18.83 -19.01 -14.49
N MET A 270 -18.98 -17.84 -13.85
CA MET A 270 -18.25 -16.61 -14.13
C MET A 270 -17.13 -16.31 -13.12
N TYR A 271 -16.93 -17.15 -12.09
CA TYR A 271 -15.83 -16.95 -11.13
C TYR A 271 -14.48 -16.95 -11.85
N PRO A 272 -13.48 -16.15 -11.46
CA PRO A 272 -12.16 -16.16 -12.12
C PRO A 272 -11.58 -17.57 -12.29
N ILE A 273 -11.01 -17.90 -13.45
CA ILE A 273 -10.35 -19.19 -13.60
C ILE A 273 -8.99 -19.08 -12.90
N ILE A 274 -8.68 -20.08 -12.07
CA ILE A 274 -7.44 -20.12 -11.32
C ILE A 274 -6.64 -21.37 -11.66
N GLN A 275 -5.35 -21.32 -11.38
CA GLN A 275 -4.54 -22.52 -11.26
C GLN A 275 -4.31 -22.85 -9.78
N MET A 276 -4.69 -24.04 -9.34
CA MET A 276 -4.32 -24.56 -8.03
C MET A 276 -3.16 -25.55 -8.20
N SER A 277 -2.01 -25.23 -7.62
CA SER A 277 -0.82 -26.07 -7.70
C SER A 277 -0.47 -26.67 -6.34
N ILE A 278 -0.62 -27.98 -6.22
CA ILE A 278 -0.42 -28.74 -4.98
C ILE A 278 0.99 -29.34 -4.95
N PHE A 279 1.76 -29.00 -3.92
CA PHE A 279 3.15 -29.42 -3.74
C PHE A 279 3.31 -30.32 -2.51
N VAL A 280 3.73 -31.58 -2.76
CA VAL A 280 4.18 -32.54 -1.74
C VAL A 280 5.71 -32.62 -1.81
N ALA A 281 6.36 -31.51 -1.46
CA ALA A 281 7.81 -31.33 -1.62
C ALA A 281 8.69 -32.01 -0.54
N ARG A 282 8.08 -32.49 0.55
CA ARG A 282 8.75 -33.14 1.68
C ARG A 282 7.85 -34.22 2.29
N PRO A 283 8.40 -35.20 3.02
CA PRO A 283 7.58 -36.16 3.75
C PRO A 283 6.62 -35.46 4.71
N THR A 284 5.33 -35.51 4.39
CA THR A 284 4.28 -34.82 5.15
C THR A 284 3.29 -35.82 5.75
N PRO A 285 2.97 -35.75 7.06
CA PRO A 285 1.99 -36.63 7.67
C PRO A 285 0.55 -36.23 7.29
N PHE A 286 -0.39 -37.17 7.47
CA PHE A 286 -1.84 -36.95 7.31
C PHE A 286 -2.30 -36.50 5.91
N LEU A 287 -1.65 -36.97 4.85
CA LEU A 287 -2.00 -36.64 3.46
C LEU A 287 -3.43 -37.05 3.07
N ASP A 288 -3.98 -38.13 3.65
CA ASP A 288 -5.39 -38.50 3.45
C ASP A 288 -6.34 -37.37 3.89
N ARG A 289 -6.11 -36.80 5.07
CA ARG A 289 -6.91 -35.68 5.59
C ARG A 289 -6.67 -34.41 4.79
N PHE A 290 -5.44 -34.16 4.36
CA PHE A 290 -5.11 -33.04 3.48
C PHE A 290 -5.93 -33.10 2.18
N PHE A 291 -5.88 -34.21 1.45
CA PHE A 291 -6.61 -34.33 0.17
C PHE A 291 -8.13 -34.37 0.34
N GLN A 292 -8.65 -34.91 1.47
CA GLN A 292 -10.06 -34.78 1.81
C GLN A 292 -10.49 -33.31 1.92
N ARG A 293 -9.65 -32.46 2.51
CA ARG A 293 -9.92 -31.01 2.64
C ARG A 293 -9.82 -30.30 1.30
N ILE A 294 -8.82 -30.61 0.48
CA ILE A 294 -8.71 -30.08 -0.88
C ILE A 294 -9.95 -30.43 -1.71
N ALA A 295 -10.43 -31.67 -1.64
CA ALA A 295 -11.64 -32.09 -2.36
C ALA A 295 -12.92 -31.35 -1.89
N ALA A 296 -12.93 -30.91 -0.63
CA ALA A 296 -14.04 -30.22 0.01
C ALA A 296 -14.05 -28.70 -0.21
N LEU A 297 -13.01 -28.11 -0.80
CA LEU A 297 -13.01 -26.70 -1.20
C LEU A 297 -14.20 -26.45 -2.16
N THR A 298 -14.91 -25.34 -1.93
CA THR A 298 -16.19 -25.05 -2.59
C THR A 298 -16.08 -24.32 -3.92
N TYR A 299 -14.87 -23.83 -4.23
CA TYR A 299 -14.61 -23.15 -5.50
C TYR A 299 -14.91 -24.09 -6.67
N PRO A 300 -15.59 -23.63 -7.73
CA PRO A 300 -16.03 -24.51 -8.81
C PRO A 300 -14.84 -25.21 -9.46
N LYS A 301 -14.82 -26.55 -9.43
CA LYS A 301 -13.67 -27.33 -9.90
C LYS A 301 -13.42 -27.15 -11.41
N ASP A 302 -14.48 -26.90 -12.19
CA ASP A 302 -14.44 -26.54 -13.61
C ASP A 302 -13.83 -25.15 -13.89
N ARG A 303 -13.58 -24.36 -12.83
CA ARG A 303 -12.84 -23.08 -12.87
C ARG A 303 -11.41 -23.22 -12.32
N ILE A 304 -10.92 -24.44 -12.08
CA ILE A 304 -9.59 -24.71 -11.55
C ILE A 304 -8.78 -25.57 -12.53
N HIS A 305 -7.66 -25.02 -13.02
CA HIS A 305 -6.57 -25.81 -13.57
C HIS A 305 -5.78 -26.43 -12.41
N LEU A 306 -5.81 -27.75 -12.28
CA LEU A 306 -5.12 -28.46 -11.21
C LEU A 306 -3.73 -28.89 -11.67
N ILE A 307 -2.71 -28.51 -10.90
CA ILE A 307 -1.35 -29.02 -11.05
C ILE A 307 -0.93 -29.74 -9.78
N THR A 308 -0.32 -30.92 -9.91
CA THR A 308 0.28 -31.62 -8.76
C THR A 308 1.76 -31.86 -8.95
N HIS A 309 2.54 -31.67 -7.90
CA HIS A 309 3.98 -31.95 -7.85
C HIS A 309 4.31 -32.77 -6.61
N CYS A 310 4.91 -33.95 -6.79
CA CYS A 310 5.23 -34.87 -5.69
C CYS A 310 6.55 -35.62 -5.94
N PRO A 311 7.70 -35.03 -5.56
CA PRO A 311 9.00 -35.69 -5.61
C PRO A 311 9.16 -36.81 -4.56
N VAL A 312 8.28 -36.86 -3.55
CA VAL A 312 8.36 -37.85 -2.47
C VAL A 312 7.70 -39.16 -2.92
N ARG A 313 8.50 -40.04 -3.54
CA ARG A 313 8.04 -41.32 -4.12
C ARG A 313 7.10 -42.13 -3.21
N GLY A 314 7.44 -42.27 -1.92
CA GLY A 314 6.63 -43.02 -0.96
C GLY A 314 5.25 -42.41 -0.64
N GLN A 315 5.02 -41.16 -1.04
CA GLN A 315 3.76 -40.43 -0.81
C GLN A 315 2.97 -40.17 -2.10
N LYS A 316 3.51 -40.53 -3.28
CA LYS A 316 2.84 -40.39 -4.58
C LYS A 316 1.47 -41.07 -4.61
N LYS A 317 1.34 -42.22 -3.95
CA LYS A 317 0.07 -42.97 -3.80
C LYS A 317 -1.13 -42.12 -3.32
N TYR A 318 -0.89 -41.10 -2.48
CA TYR A 318 -1.96 -40.22 -2.00
C TYR A 318 -2.43 -39.24 -3.09
N VAL A 319 -1.49 -38.75 -3.90
CA VAL A 319 -1.78 -37.93 -5.09
C VAL A 319 -2.55 -38.76 -6.11
N ASP A 320 -2.08 -39.98 -6.42
CA ASP A 320 -2.72 -40.88 -7.38
C ASP A 320 -4.17 -41.17 -6.99
N THR A 321 -4.40 -41.50 -5.72
CA THR A 321 -5.73 -41.78 -5.17
C THR A 321 -6.66 -40.56 -5.29
N PHE A 322 -6.14 -39.36 -5.01
CA PHE A 322 -6.89 -38.12 -5.14
C PHE A 322 -7.28 -37.84 -6.60
N LEU A 323 -6.30 -37.94 -7.52
CA LEU A 323 -6.52 -37.70 -8.94
C LEU A 323 -7.49 -38.73 -9.55
N GLN A 324 -7.35 -40.02 -9.22
CA GLN A 324 -8.26 -41.06 -9.69
C GLN A 324 -9.73 -40.74 -9.35
N LYS A 325 -9.98 -40.14 -8.19
CA LYS A 325 -11.33 -39.84 -7.71
C LYS A 325 -11.88 -38.50 -8.21
N HIS A 326 -11.02 -37.49 -8.37
CA HIS A 326 -11.46 -36.11 -8.54
C HIS A 326 -11.02 -35.43 -9.83
N ALA A 327 -10.05 -35.98 -10.57
CA ALA A 327 -9.45 -35.33 -11.74
C ALA A 327 -10.49 -34.88 -12.79
N SER A 328 -11.50 -35.71 -13.06
CA SER A 328 -12.54 -35.44 -14.05
C SER A 328 -13.46 -34.24 -13.70
N GLN A 329 -13.42 -33.76 -12.46
CA GLN A 329 -14.19 -32.60 -12.01
C GLN A 329 -13.46 -31.29 -12.29
N TYR A 330 -12.14 -31.33 -12.49
CA TYR A 330 -11.30 -30.16 -12.68
C TYR A 330 -11.27 -29.71 -14.14
N ARG A 331 -11.05 -28.41 -14.38
CA ARG A 331 -10.95 -27.83 -15.73
C ARG A 331 -9.86 -28.49 -16.56
N SER A 332 -8.71 -28.73 -15.96
CA SER A 332 -7.64 -29.56 -16.49
C SER A 332 -6.81 -30.12 -15.35
N VAL A 333 -6.04 -31.16 -15.62
CA VAL A 333 -5.11 -31.77 -14.66
C VAL A 333 -3.76 -31.99 -15.33
N GLU A 334 -2.68 -31.54 -14.70
CA GLU A 334 -1.30 -31.82 -15.10
C GLU A 334 -0.48 -32.28 -13.89
N GLU A 335 0.27 -33.37 -14.06
CA GLU A 335 1.22 -33.84 -13.05
C GLU A 335 2.63 -33.44 -13.47
N LEU A 336 3.31 -32.63 -12.64
CA LEU A 336 4.71 -32.30 -12.88
C LEU A 336 5.59 -33.47 -12.47
N ASP A 337 6.58 -33.78 -13.30
CA ASP A 337 7.57 -34.83 -13.04
C ASP A 337 8.39 -34.49 -11.78
N GLY A 338 8.08 -35.17 -10.68
CA GLY A 338 8.75 -34.96 -9.39
C GLY A 338 10.22 -35.39 -9.38
N ASP A 339 10.62 -36.33 -10.25
CA ASP A 339 12.02 -36.76 -10.35
C ASP A 339 12.84 -35.71 -11.12
N LYS A 340 12.29 -35.16 -12.22
CA LYS A 340 12.92 -34.10 -13.00
C LYS A 340 12.95 -32.75 -12.28
N TYR A 341 11.87 -32.41 -11.58
CA TYR A 341 11.71 -31.13 -10.88
C TYR A 341 11.81 -31.32 -9.37
N TYR A 342 12.80 -32.07 -8.89
CA TYR A 342 12.94 -32.42 -7.46
C TYR A 342 13.08 -31.19 -6.55
N GLN A 343 13.78 -30.15 -7.01
CA GLN A 343 13.93 -28.91 -6.25
C GLN A 343 12.63 -28.08 -6.28
N LEU A 344 12.18 -27.62 -5.11
CA LEU A 344 10.94 -26.83 -4.99
C LEU A 344 10.92 -25.64 -5.95
N ASN A 345 12.04 -24.92 -6.08
CA ASN A 345 12.13 -23.75 -6.94
C ASN A 345 11.88 -24.07 -8.42
N SER A 346 12.41 -25.19 -8.94
CA SER A 346 12.22 -25.53 -10.36
C SER A 346 10.80 -25.99 -10.65
N GLY A 347 10.18 -26.76 -9.73
CA GLY A 347 8.77 -27.12 -9.81
C GLY A 347 7.85 -25.90 -9.71
N PHE A 348 8.14 -24.97 -8.79
CA PHE A 348 7.40 -23.73 -8.62
C PHE A 348 7.48 -22.85 -9.87
N THR A 349 8.68 -22.60 -10.40
CA THR A 349 8.86 -21.81 -11.64
C THR A 349 8.04 -22.41 -12.78
N LEU A 350 8.13 -23.73 -13.00
CA LEU A 350 7.35 -24.39 -14.04
C LEU A 350 5.84 -24.23 -13.81
N ALA A 351 5.36 -24.47 -12.59
CA ALA A 351 3.94 -24.29 -12.27
C ALA A 351 3.48 -22.85 -12.52
N THR A 352 4.26 -21.84 -12.13
CA THR A 352 3.92 -20.44 -12.39
C THR A 352 3.89 -20.12 -13.89
N THR A 353 4.85 -20.62 -14.67
CA THR A 353 4.86 -20.47 -16.13
C THR A 353 3.59 -21.04 -16.77
N LYS A 354 3.09 -22.18 -16.29
CA LYS A 354 1.86 -22.79 -16.82
C LYS A 354 0.61 -21.92 -16.64
N CYS A 355 0.53 -21.14 -15.57
CA CYS A 355 -0.56 -20.17 -15.41
C CYS A 355 -0.34 -18.97 -16.33
N LEU A 356 0.88 -18.44 -16.42
CA LEU A 356 1.20 -17.30 -17.30
C LEU A 356 1.02 -17.60 -18.79
N GLU A 357 1.18 -18.86 -19.22
CA GLU A 357 0.93 -19.33 -20.59
C GLU A 357 -0.57 -19.42 -20.94
N LYS A 358 -1.46 -19.32 -19.94
CA LYS A 358 -2.91 -19.39 -20.12
C LYS A 358 -3.51 -18.01 -19.96
N GLU A 359 -3.96 -17.42 -21.07
CA GLU A 359 -4.61 -16.11 -21.05
C GLU A 359 -5.83 -16.08 -20.13
N GLU A 360 -6.52 -17.22 -19.94
CA GLU A 360 -7.64 -17.33 -19.02
C GLU A 360 -7.25 -17.58 -17.55
N CYS A 361 -5.98 -17.73 -17.19
CA CYS A 361 -5.58 -17.96 -15.79
C CYS A 361 -5.42 -16.62 -15.06
N TRP A 362 -6.38 -16.29 -14.20
CA TRP A 362 -6.40 -15.01 -13.48
C TRP A 362 -5.55 -15.05 -12.21
N TYR A 363 -5.56 -16.18 -11.50
CA TYR A 363 -4.83 -16.33 -10.23
C TYR A 363 -4.07 -17.65 -10.18
N PHE A 364 -2.89 -17.59 -9.57
CA PHE A 364 -2.09 -18.75 -9.20
C PHE A 364 -2.19 -19.00 -7.70
N PHE A 365 -2.65 -20.18 -7.31
CA PHE A 365 -2.82 -20.59 -5.92
C PHE A 365 -1.88 -21.74 -5.57
N LEU A 366 -0.81 -21.42 -4.83
CA LEU A 366 0.14 -22.40 -4.32
C LEU A 366 -0.38 -23.06 -3.04
N VAL A 367 -0.38 -24.39 -3.03
CA VAL A 367 -0.78 -25.20 -1.89
C VAL A 367 0.34 -26.16 -1.51
N GLU A 368 0.98 -25.95 -0.36
CA GLU A 368 1.89 -26.95 0.20
C GLU A 368 1.13 -28.00 1.02
N SER A 369 1.59 -29.25 0.97
CA SER A 369 1.01 -30.38 1.73
C SER A 369 0.94 -30.18 3.25
N THR A 370 1.73 -29.26 3.80
CA THR A 370 1.73 -28.89 5.23
C THR A 370 0.59 -27.93 5.59
N ALA A 371 -0.03 -27.27 4.63
CA ALA A 371 -1.14 -26.35 4.83
C ALA A 371 -2.48 -27.10 4.90
N GLN A 372 -3.21 -26.89 6.00
CA GLN A 372 -4.44 -27.62 6.29
C GLN A 372 -5.64 -26.66 6.19
N PHE A 373 -6.27 -26.63 5.02
CA PHE A 373 -7.44 -25.78 4.76
C PHE A 373 -8.68 -26.34 5.46
N THR A 374 -9.03 -25.78 6.62
CA THR A 374 -10.24 -26.16 7.37
C THR A 374 -11.49 -25.42 6.90
N GLU A 375 -11.33 -24.30 6.22
CA GLU A 375 -12.40 -23.47 5.67
C GLU A 375 -12.67 -23.88 4.21
N PRO A 376 -13.85 -24.40 3.87
CA PRO A 376 -14.19 -24.81 2.50
C PRO A 376 -14.14 -23.65 1.48
N GLU A 377 -14.51 -22.44 1.90
CA GLU A 377 -14.55 -21.22 1.06
C GLU A 377 -13.21 -20.46 1.00
N ALA A 378 -12.09 -21.11 1.35
CA ALA A 378 -10.80 -20.44 1.45
C ALA A 378 -10.36 -19.76 0.14
N ILE A 379 -10.61 -20.39 -1.01
CA ILE A 379 -10.24 -19.83 -2.32
C ILE A 379 -11.13 -18.62 -2.63
N GLU A 380 -12.44 -18.73 -2.44
CA GLU A 380 -13.39 -17.64 -2.63
C GLU A 380 -13.00 -16.43 -1.81
N ARG A 381 -12.65 -16.61 -0.53
CA ARG A 381 -12.21 -15.51 0.35
C ARG A 381 -10.94 -14.83 -0.18
N LEU A 382 -9.94 -15.61 -0.61
CA LEU A 382 -8.68 -15.06 -1.14
C LEU A 382 -8.91 -14.31 -2.46
N VAL A 383 -9.66 -14.90 -3.40
CA VAL A 383 -10.00 -14.27 -4.69
C VAL A 383 -10.81 -12.99 -4.48
N SER A 384 -11.75 -12.99 -3.53
CA SER A 384 -12.60 -11.81 -3.24
C SER A 384 -11.79 -10.62 -2.71
N THR A 385 -10.60 -10.86 -2.13
CA THR A 385 -9.74 -9.74 -1.69
C THR A 385 -9.21 -8.89 -2.84
N ASN A 386 -9.18 -9.42 -4.07
CA ASN A 386 -8.71 -8.71 -5.26
C ASN A 386 -7.35 -8.00 -5.04
N ARG A 387 -6.38 -8.73 -4.49
CA ARG A 387 -5.00 -8.25 -4.25
C ARG A 387 -4.02 -8.94 -5.20
N GLY A 388 -2.93 -8.26 -5.54
CA GLY A 388 -1.89 -8.82 -6.40
C GLY A 388 -1.23 -10.08 -5.79
N ILE A 389 -0.97 -10.06 -4.48
CA ILE A 389 -0.50 -11.22 -3.71
C ILE A 389 -1.22 -11.23 -2.37
N VAL A 390 -1.82 -12.36 -2.00
CA VAL A 390 -2.45 -12.57 -0.70
C VAL A 390 -2.23 -13.98 -0.21
N ALA A 391 -2.05 -14.15 1.09
CA ALA A 391 -1.91 -15.45 1.73
C ALA A 391 -2.82 -15.53 2.95
N PRO A 392 -3.48 -16.68 3.19
CA PRO A 392 -4.22 -16.87 4.42
C PRO A 392 -3.25 -17.01 5.61
N MET A 393 -3.57 -16.35 6.71
CA MET A 393 -2.86 -16.58 7.97
C MET A 393 -3.21 -17.98 8.49
N MET A 394 -2.21 -18.86 8.56
CA MET A 394 -2.33 -20.16 9.22
C MET A 394 -1.32 -20.23 10.36
N ARG A 395 -1.69 -20.93 11.44
CA ARG A 395 -0.89 -21.06 12.66
C ARG A 395 -0.70 -22.52 13.00
N ARG A 396 0.50 -22.87 13.46
CA ARG A 396 0.77 -24.17 14.04
C ARG A 396 -0.01 -24.28 15.36
N ARG A 397 -0.89 -25.26 15.47
CA ARG A 397 -1.75 -25.44 16.64
C ARG A 397 -0.94 -25.41 17.94
N GLY A 398 -1.36 -24.57 18.88
CA GLY A 398 -0.74 -24.42 20.21
C GLY A 398 0.58 -23.65 20.23
N LEU A 399 1.01 -23.07 19.10
CA LEU A 399 2.25 -22.31 18.97
C LEU A 399 1.99 -21.02 18.17
N TYR A 400 2.95 -20.10 18.20
CA TYR A 400 2.87 -18.83 17.47
C TYR A 400 3.38 -18.90 16.03
N TRP A 401 4.07 -19.97 15.65
CA TRP A 401 4.59 -20.13 14.28
C TRP A 401 3.46 -20.08 13.25
N SER A 402 3.58 -19.15 12.31
CA SER A 402 2.57 -18.88 11.28
C SER A 402 3.14 -18.87 9.85
N THR A 403 2.28 -18.66 8.86
CA THR A 403 2.61 -18.60 7.43
C THR A 403 3.24 -17.27 6.96
N PHE A 404 3.51 -16.33 7.86
CA PHE A 404 4.09 -15.03 7.50
C PHE A 404 5.14 -14.54 8.51
N TRP A 405 6.01 -13.64 8.05
CA TRP A 405 6.89 -12.84 8.89
C TRP A 405 6.43 -11.39 8.83
N GLY A 406 6.30 -10.74 9.97
CA GLY A 406 5.94 -9.31 10.02
C GLY A 406 7.13 -8.36 9.80
N ALA A 407 8.37 -8.85 9.96
CA ALA A 407 9.59 -8.10 9.76
C ALA A 407 10.71 -8.98 9.19
N VAL A 408 11.76 -8.33 8.68
CA VAL A 408 12.96 -8.97 8.17
C VAL A 408 14.20 -8.16 8.54
N HIS A 409 15.24 -8.85 8.98
CA HIS A 409 16.54 -8.25 9.21
C HIS A 409 17.16 -7.74 7.90
N ALA A 410 18.19 -6.90 8.01
CA ALA A 410 18.91 -6.35 6.84
C ALA A 410 19.52 -7.44 5.94
N ASN A 411 19.90 -8.59 6.50
CA ASN A 411 20.43 -9.76 5.77
C ASN A 411 19.32 -10.65 5.15
N GLY A 412 18.05 -10.30 5.30
CA GLY A 412 16.90 -11.04 4.78
C GLY A 412 16.42 -12.20 5.65
N SER A 413 16.98 -12.42 6.84
CA SER A 413 16.48 -13.44 7.76
C SER A 413 15.24 -12.98 8.54
N TYR A 414 14.56 -13.95 9.17
CA TYR A 414 13.41 -13.69 10.05
C TYR A 414 13.71 -12.65 11.11
N GLU A 415 12.77 -11.72 11.28
CA GLU A 415 12.67 -10.84 12.43
C GLU A 415 11.21 -10.77 12.89
N ARG A 416 10.99 -10.65 14.20
CA ARG A 416 9.64 -10.51 14.75
C ARG A 416 9.25 -9.04 14.74
N SER A 417 8.14 -8.69 14.09
CA SER A 417 7.55 -7.35 14.17
C SER A 417 6.89 -7.10 15.54
N ASP A 418 6.76 -5.82 15.89
CA ASP A 418 6.16 -5.36 17.14
C ASP A 418 4.71 -5.84 17.33
N ASP A 419 3.98 -6.04 16.23
CA ASP A 419 2.57 -6.41 16.17
C ASP A 419 2.31 -7.90 15.87
N TYR A 420 3.35 -8.71 15.70
CA TYR A 420 3.23 -10.10 15.24
C TYR A 420 2.26 -10.93 16.10
N PHE A 421 2.39 -10.86 17.43
CA PHE A 421 1.53 -11.63 18.33
C PHE A 421 0.09 -11.13 18.32
N ASP A 422 -0.13 -9.83 18.19
CA ASP A 422 -1.47 -9.27 18.08
C ASP A 422 -2.19 -9.80 16.83
N ILE A 423 -1.49 -9.92 15.72
CA ILE A 423 -2.04 -10.48 14.47
C ILE A 423 -2.30 -11.98 14.62
N VAL A 424 -1.32 -12.76 15.08
CA VAL A 424 -1.44 -14.23 15.22
C VAL A 424 -2.51 -14.66 16.24
N GLU A 425 -2.79 -13.81 17.24
CA GLU A 425 -3.83 -14.01 18.24
C GLU A 425 -5.18 -13.41 17.84
N GLY A 426 -5.27 -12.74 16.68
CA GLY A 426 -6.50 -12.16 16.15
C GLY A 426 -6.96 -10.89 16.86
N ARG A 427 -6.07 -10.21 17.61
CA ARG A 427 -6.33 -8.90 18.23
C ARG A 427 -6.23 -7.75 17.22
N LYS A 428 -5.46 -7.94 16.15
CA LYS A 428 -5.32 -7.00 15.03
C LYS A 428 -5.58 -7.75 13.72
N MET A 429 -6.86 -7.84 13.34
CA MET A 429 -7.31 -8.39 12.06
C MET A 429 -7.89 -7.32 11.15
#